data_AF-A0AAJ4XWN4-F1
#
_entry.id   AF-A0AAJ4XWN4-F1
#
_cell.length_a   1.000
_cell.length_b   1.000
_cell.length_c   1.000
_cell.angle_alpha   90.00
_cell.angle_beta   90.00
_cell.angle_gamma   90.00
#
_symmetry.space_group_name_H-M   'P 1'
#
loop_
_entity.id
_entity.type
_entity.pdbx_description
1 polymer ?
#
loop_
_entity_poly.entity_id
_entity_poly.type
_entity_poly.pdbx_seq_one_letter_code
_entity_poly.pdbx_strand_id
1 'polypeptide(L)'
;MAKLQNLDPITPMFAQFKEKTGPIVLANTFFVPKERREAFLTLFRRQAEFMKAQPGFVSLQMHKGTADSQLLMNVAVWESTEAFATAFGSPEFQRMAAEFPDDIVSYPHIFEQVDV
;
A
#
# COMPACT_ATOMS: atom_id res chain seq x y z
N MET A 1 9.56 2.52 10.89
CA MET A 1 8.35 2.69 10.06
C MET A 1 8.71 3.56 8.87
N ALA A 2 8.29 3.17 7.66
CA ALA A 2 8.41 4.01 6.47
C ALA A 2 7.73 5.36 6.67
N LYS A 3 8.25 6.41 6.04
CA LYS A 3 7.62 7.73 6.03
C LYS A 3 6.40 7.69 5.12
N LEU A 4 5.21 7.92 5.68
CA LEU A 4 3.98 8.06 4.90
C LEU A 4 3.86 9.52 4.42
N GLN A 5 3.70 9.70 3.12
CA GLN A 5 3.37 10.97 2.50
C GLN A 5 2.09 10.84 1.67
N ASN A 6 1.31 11.91 1.61
CA ASN A 6 0.06 11.90 0.87
C ASN A 6 0.34 12.01 -0.63
N LEU A 7 -0.24 11.14 -1.44
CA LEU A 7 -0.20 11.27 -2.89
C LEU A 7 -1.07 12.46 -3.36
N ASP A 8 -2.28 12.57 -2.82
CA ASP A 8 -3.12 13.77 -2.89
C ASP A 8 -2.98 14.57 -1.57
N PRO A 9 -2.39 15.78 -1.60
CA PRO A 9 -2.27 16.63 -0.42
C PRO A 9 -3.60 17.07 0.19
N ILE A 10 -4.69 17.09 -0.59
CA ILE A 10 -6.03 17.55 -0.16
C ILE A 10 -6.81 16.39 0.47
N THR A 11 -6.74 15.20 -0.13
CA THR A 11 -7.49 14.01 0.30
C THR A 11 -6.56 12.85 0.68
N PRO A 12 -5.98 12.85 1.90
CA PRO A 12 -5.08 11.80 2.35
C PRO A 12 -5.79 10.46 2.55
N MET A 13 -5.06 9.34 2.43
CA MET A 13 -5.63 7.97 2.53
C MET A 13 -6.50 7.76 3.77
N PHE A 14 -6.08 8.24 4.94
CA PHE A 14 -6.84 8.07 6.17
C PHE A 14 -8.18 8.82 6.17
N ALA A 15 -8.31 9.92 5.41
CA ALA A 15 -9.59 10.58 5.21
C ALA A 15 -10.52 9.75 4.32
N GLN A 16 -9.95 9.05 3.32
CA GLN A 16 -10.68 8.19 2.38
C GLN A 16 -11.33 6.99 3.08
N PHE A 17 -10.80 6.50 4.21
CA PHE A 17 -11.42 5.43 5.00
C PHE A 17 -12.79 5.77 5.59
N LYS A 18 -13.20 7.04 5.59
CA LYS A 18 -14.55 7.44 6.01
C LYS A 18 -15.60 7.12 4.95
N GLU A 19 -15.18 7.07 3.68
CA GLU A 19 -16.06 6.70 2.58
C GLU A 19 -16.26 5.20 2.57
N LYS A 20 -17.50 4.77 2.35
CA LYS A 20 -17.90 3.36 2.26
C LYS A 20 -18.18 3.05 0.81
N THR A 21 -17.18 2.54 0.11
CA THR A 21 -17.27 2.25 -1.33
C THR A 21 -16.49 0.99 -1.69
N GLY A 22 -16.77 0.43 -2.86
CA GLY A 22 -16.18 -0.81 -3.36
C GLY A 22 -16.72 -1.22 -4.73
N PRO A 23 -15.94 -1.95 -5.56
CA PRO A 23 -14.55 -2.36 -5.30
C PRO A 23 -13.57 -1.17 -5.35
N ILE A 24 -12.51 -1.24 -4.55
CA ILE A 24 -11.48 -0.19 -4.51
C ILE A 24 -10.13 -0.70 -5.00
N VAL A 25 -9.32 0.24 -5.47
CA VAL A 25 -7.93 0.04 -5.87
C VAL A 25 -7.04 0.86 -4.94
N LEU A 26 -6.23 0.20 -4.12
CA LEU A 26 -5.10 0.82 -3.45
C LEU A 26 -3.93 0.87 -4.43
N ALA A 27 -3.50 2.06 -4.80
CA ALA A 27 -2.19 2.24 -5.43
C ALA A 27 -1.24 2.87 -4.40
N ASN A 28 -0.12 2.20 -4.14
CA ASN A 28 0.89 2.70 -3.22
C ASN A 28 2.25 2.69 -3.90
N THR A 29 2.77 3.89 -4.13
CA THR A 29 4.13 4.08 -4.65
C THR A 29 5.11 4.18 -3.49
N PHE A 30 6.26 3.54 -3.61
CA PHE A 30 7.34 3.62 -2.66
C PHE A 30 8.58 4.20 -3.33
N PHE A 31 9.21 5.18 -2.69
CA PHE A 31 10.60 5.50 -2.95
C PHE A 31 11.48 4.61 -2.08
N VAL A 32 12.33 3.79 -2.71
CA VAL A 32 13.20 2.84 -2.02
C VAL A 32 14.64 3.02 -2.52
N PRO A 33 15.60 3.38 -1.64
CA PRO A 33 17.03 3.38 -1.97
C PRO A 33 17.45 2.09 -2.68
N LYS A 34 18.31 2.16 -3.71
CA LYS A 34 18.61 0.98 -4.55
C LYS A 34 19.21 -0.15 -3.72
N GLU A 35 20.03 0.22 -2.76
CA GLU A 35 20.76 -0.61 -1.80
C GLU A 35 19.80 -1.33 -0.84
N ARG A 36 18.58 -0.80 -0.65
CA ARG A 36 17.56 -1.36 0.23
C ARG A 36 16.49 -2.17 -0.50
N ARG A 37 16.51 -2.21 -1.83
CA ARG A 37 15.44 -2.81 -2.64
C ARG A 37 15.11 -4.25 -2.25
N GLU A 38 16.11 -5.11 -2.12
CA GLU A 38 15.88 -6.52 -1.78
C GLU A 38 15.38 -6.71 -0.34
N ALA A 39 15.91 -5.93 0.60
CA ALA A 39 15.44 -5.93 1.98
C ALA A 39 13.97 -5.46 2.07
N PHE A 40 13.64 -4.37 1.35
CA PHE A 40 12.27 -3.88 1.24
C PHE A 40 11.34 -4.94 0.65
N LEU A 41 11.70 -5.57 -0.47
CA LEU A 41 10.87 -6.59 -1.10
C LEU A 41 10.66 -7.80 -0.18
N THR A 42 11.66 -8.16 0.62
CA THR A 42 11.55 -9.25 1.61
C THR A 42 10.53 -8.92 2.70
N LEU A 43 10.60 -7.72 3.28
CA LEU A 43 9.63 -7.24 4.28
C LEU A 43 8.23 -7.07 3.68
N PHE A 44 8.16 -6.53 2.46
CA PHE A 44 6.91 -6.32 1.75
C PHE A 44 6.20 -7.64 1.44
N ARG A 45 6.93 -8.69 1.04
CA ARG A 45 6.34 -10.02 0.81
C ARG A 45 5.63 -10.54 2.06
N ARG A 46 6.25 -10.41 3.24
CA ARG A 46 5.60 -10.82 4.51
C ARG A 46 4.30 -10.06 4.77
N GLN A 47 4.30 -8.74 4.56
CA GLN A 47 3.08 -7.92 4.68
C GLN A 47 2.03 -8.28 3.63
N ALA A 48 2.45 -8.55 2.40
CA ALA A 48 1.55 -8.95 1.33
C ALA A 48 0.89 -10.29 1.64
N GLU A 49 1.61 -11.28 2.18
CA GLU A 49 1.01 -12.55 2.60
C GLU A 49 -0.02 -12.37 3.73
N PHE A 50 0.26 -11.50 4.70
CA PHE A 50 -0.74 -11.15 5.72
C PHE A 50 -1.98 -10.50 5.10
N MET A 51 -1.79 -9.52 4.21
CA MET A 51 -2.89 -8.80 3.56
C MET A 51 -3.74 -9.70 2.66
N LYS A 52 -3.10 -10.63 1.94
CA LYS A 52 -3.79 -11.63 1.10
C LYS A 52 -4.70 -12.56 1.88
N ALA A 53 -4.40 -12.80 3.15
CA ALA A 53 -5.20 -13.66 4.02
C ALA A 53 -6.39 -12.93 4.66
N GLN A 54 -6.53 -11.61 4.48
CA GLN A 54 -7.60 -10.85 5.10
C GLN A 54 -8.91 -10.97 4.31
N PRO A 55 -10.07 -10.94 5.00
CA PRO A 55 -11.36 -10.85 4.34
C PRO A 55 -11.46 -9.63 3.43
N GLY A 56 -12.05 -9.82 2.25
CA GLY A 56 -12.24 -8.76 1.25
C GLY A 56 -11.00 -8.41 0.41
N PHE A 57 -9.89 -9.13 0.58
CA PHE A 57 -8.76 -9.03 -0.35
C PHE A 57 -9.11 -9.68 -1.70
N VAL A 58 -8.80 -9.00 -2.81
CA VAL A 58 -9.03 -9.53 -4.17
C VAL A 58 -7.72 -9.84 -4.89
N SER A 59 -6.81 -8.87 -4.99
CA SER A 59 -5.54 -9.08 -5.69
C SER A 59 -4.46 -8.09 -5.26
N LEU A 60 -3.20 -8.42 -5.54
CA LEU A 60 -2.05 -7.53 -5.36
C LEU A 60 -1.01 -7.80 -6.43
N GLN A 61 -0.53 -6.75 -7.07
CA GLN A 61 0.59 -6.78 -8.00
C GLN A 61 1.62 -5.74 -7.63
N MET A 62 2.88 -6.16 -7.49
CA MET A 62 4.03 -5.25 -7.33
C MET A 62 4.63 -4.93 -8.70
N HIS A 63 4.98 -3.66 -8.90
CA HIS A 63 5.59 -3.11 -10.10
C HIS A 63 6.90 -2.44 -9.74
N LYS A 64 7.89 -2.56 -10.62
CA LYS A 64 9.18 -1.89 -10.50
C LYS A 64 9.30 -0.81 -11.56
N GLY A 65 9.78 0.37 -11.18
CA GLY A 65 10.10 1.43 -12.13
C GLY A 65 11.09 0.97 -13.19
N THR A 66 10.87 1.42 -14.43
CA THR A 66 11.77 1.18 -15.56
C THR A 66 12.95 2.16 -15.53
N ALA A 67 13.90 1.98 -16.45
CA ALA A 67 15.06 2.89 -16.61
C ALA A 67 15.84 3.14 -15.30
N ASP A 68 16.01 2.09 -14.48
CA ASP A 68 16.75 2.12 -13.21
C ASP A 68 16.20 3.12 -12.16
N SER A 69 14.90 3.41 -12.24
CA SER A 69 14.17 4.18 -11.22
C SER A 69 14.22 3.48 -9.85
N GLN A 70 14.16 4.29 -8.78
CA GLN A 70 14.09 3.84 -7.39
C GLN A 70 12.65 3.58 -6.92
N LEU A 71 11.66 3.80 -7.78
CA LEU A 71 10.27 3.63 -7.44
C LEU A 71 9.82 2.17 -7.56
N LEU A 72 9.03 1.75 -6.59
CA LEU A 72 8.20 0.55 -6.65
C LEU A 72 6.74 0.99 -6.50
N MET A 73 5.79 0.25 -7.07
CA MET A 73 4.37 0.53 -6.90
C MET A 73 3.61 -0.78 -6.72
N ASN A 74 2.87 -0.92 -5.62
CA ASN A 74 1.86 -1.97 -5.57
C ASN A 74 0.50 -1.42 -5.99
N VAL A 75 -0.26 -2.25 -6.71
CA VAL A 75 -1.66 -2.05 -7.00
C VAL A 75 -2.40 -3.23 -6.39
N ALA A 76 -3.27 -2.95 -5.41
CA ALA A 76 -4.04 -3.96 -4.72
C ALA A 76 -5.54 -3.66 -4.85
N VAL A 77 -6.33 -4.69 -5.15
CA VAL A 77 -7.78 -4.59 -5.23
C VAL A 77 -8.39 -5.18 -3.97
N TRP A 78 -9.36 -4.47 -3.40
CA TRP A 78 -10.16 -4.92 -2.27
C TRP A 78 -11.64 -4.77 -2.58
N GLU A 79 -12.47 -5.60 -1.96
CA GLU A 79 -13.92 -5.56 -2.11
C GLU A 79 -14.52 -4.23 -1.61
N SER A 80 -13.94 -3.62 -0.58
CA SER A 80 -14.38 -2.31 -0.09
C SER A 80 -13.30 -1.55 0.69
N THR A 81 -13.54 -0.25 0.91
CA THR A 81 -12.74 0.58 1.81
C THR A 81 -12.74 0.06 3.25
N GLU A 82 -13.85 -0.48 3.75
CA GLU A 82 -13.93 -1.02 5.12
C GLU A 82 -13.12 -2.29 5.31
N ALA A 83 -13.14 -3.19 4.31
CA ALA A 83 -12.33 -4.41 4.34
C ALA A 83 -10.84 -4.05 4.42
N PHE A 84 -10.39 -3.13 3.57
CA PHE A 84 -9.02 -2.64 3.60
C PHE A 84 -8.67 -1.89 4.90
N ALA A 85 -9.52 -0.99 5.38
CA ALA A 85 -9.29 -0.24 6.61
C ALA A 85 -9.18 -1.16 7.84
N THR A 86 -10.00 -2.23 7.90
CA THR A 86 -9.93 -3.25 8.96
C THR A 86 -8.62 -4.01 8.93
N ALA A 87 -8.21 -4.49 7.75
CA ALA A 87 -6.94 -5.19 7.55
C ALA A 87 -5.73 -4.30 7.91
N PHE A 88 -5.72 -3.07 7.40
CA PHE A 88 -4.67 -2.08 7.63
C PHE A 88 -4.59 -1.66 9.11
N GLY A 89 -5.73 -1.51 9.78
CA GLY A 89 -5.80 -1.13 11.19
C GLY A 89 -5.42 -2.24 12.17
N SER A 90 -5.21 -3.47 11.70
CA SER A 90 -4.89 -4.60 12.57
C SER A 90 -3.55 -4.40 13.31
N PRO A 91 -3.46 -4.74 14.61
CA PRO A 91 -2.21 -4.60 15.37
C PRO A 91 -1.05 -5.40 14.75
N GLU A 92 -1.34 -6.52 14.09
CA GLU A 92 -0.33 -7.33 13.42
C GLU A 92 0.24 -6.62 12.19
N PHE A 93 -0.62 -6.06 11.33
CA PHE A 93 -0.16 -5.25 10.21
C PHE A 93 0.66 -4.04 10.67
N GLN A 94 0.20 -3.32 11.71
CA GLN A 94 0.92 -2.17 12.25
C GLN A 94 2.32 -2.53 12.76
N ARG A 95 2.49 -3.71 13.39
CA ARG A 95 3.83 -4.21 13.78
C ARG A 95 4.73 -4.45 12.56
N MET A 96 4.20 -5.11 11.53
CA MET A 96 4.98 -5.38 10.31
C MET A 96 5.34 -4.08 9.56
N ALA A 97 4.42 -3.12 9.47
CA ALA A 97 4.66 -1.82 8.84
C ALA A 97 5.74 -1.00 9.58
N ALA A 98 5.85 -1.18 10.90
CA ALA A 98 6.87 -0.54 11.70
C ALA A 98 8.30 -1.04 11.40
N GLU A 99 8.47 -2.25 10.85
CA GLU A 99 9.77 -2.85 10.49
C GLU A 99 10.47 -2.12 9.35
N PHE A 100 9.74 -1.35 8.52
CA PHE A 100 10.37 -0.61 7.42
C PHE A 100 11.28 0.53 7.93
N PRO A 101 12.47 0.72 7.32
CA PRO A 101 13.32 1.87 7.56
C PRO A 101 12.63 3.21 7.27
N ASP A 102 13.09 4.28 7.91
CA ASP A 102 12.55 5.65 7.79
C ASP A 102 12.97 6.37 6.51
N ASP A 103 14.02 5.90 5.84
CA ASP A 103 14.46 6.39 4.52
C ASP A 103 13.68 5.80 3.33
N ILE A 104 12.64 5.00 3.62
CA ILE A 104 11.63 4.58 2.65
C ILE A 104 10.43 5.51 2.76
N VAL A 105 9.96 6.02 1.62
CA VAL A 105 8.77 6.88 1.57
C VAL A 105 7.65 6.15 0.85
N SER A 106 6.45 6.12 1.43
CA SER A 106 5.24 5.51 0.87
C SER A 106 4.21 6.59 0.55
N TYR A 107 3.59 6.47 -0.62
CA TYR A 107 2.56 7.37 -1.15
C TYR A 107 1.29 6.59 -1.48
N PRO A 108 0.53 6.13 -0.47
CA PRO A 108 -0.69 5.37 -0.70
C PRO A 108 -1.87 6.28 -1.06
N HIS A 109 -2.75 5.78 -1.93
CA HIS A 109 -4.03 6.39 -2.22
C HIS A 109 -5.05 5.33 -2.67
N ILE A 110 -6.31 5.56 -2.34
CA ILE A 110 -7.43 4.69 -2.70
C ILE A 110 -8.16 5.30 -3.89
N PHE A 111 -8.47 4.48 -4.89
CA PHE A 111 -9.15 4.87 -6.11
C PHE A 111 -10.38 3.98 -6.33
N GLU A 112 -11.36 4.52 -7.05
CA GLU A 112 -12.46 3.76 -7.66
C GLU A 112 -12.15 3.52 -9.14
N GLN A 113 -12.64 2.42 -9.70
CA GLN A 113 -12.53 2.18 -11.13
C GLN A 113 -13.60 3.00 -11.86
N VAL A 114 -13.22 3.59 -13.00
CA VAL A 114 -14.12 4.34 -13.89
C VAL A 114 -13.91 3.88 -15.33
N ASP A 115 -14.99 3.85 -16.10
CA ASP A 115 -14.93 3.61 -17.55
C ASP A 115 -14.44 4.86 -18.29
N VAL A 116 -13.72 4.67 -19.41
CA VAL A 116 -13.16 5.74 -20.25
C VAL A 116 -13.50 5.56 -21.71
#